data_AF-A0A453A8Q7-F1
#
_entry.id   AF-A0A453A8Q7-F1
#
_cell.length_a   1.000
_cell.length_b   1.000
_cell.length_c   1.000
_cell.angle_alpha   90.00
_cell.angle_beta   90.00
_cell.angle_gamma   90.00
#
_symmetry.space_group_name_H-M   'P 1'
#
loop_
_entity.id
_entity.type
_entity.pdbx_description
1 polymer ?
#
loop_
_entity_poly.entity_id
_entity_poly.type
_entity_poly.pdbx_seq_one_letter_code
_entity_poly.pdbx_strand_id
1 'polypeptide(L)' 'QFERKLGDFFKHQTESDTSVAYGDGFRAGNRVVQQYGLKRTLEHIRLTRTLPF' A
#
# COMPACT_ATOMS: atom_id res chain seq x y z
N GLN A 1 17.36 1.42 -19.00
CA GLN A 1 17.25 2.66 -18.19
C GLN A 1 15.83 3.23 -18.16
N PHE A 2 15.12 3.23 -19.30
CA PHE A 2 13.74 3.74 -19.40
C PHE A 2 12.77 3.04 -18.43
N GLU A 3 12.71 1.71 -18.45
CA GLU A 3 11.78 0.93 -17.61
C GLU A 3 11.95 1.18 -16.11
N ARG A 4 13.21 1.29 -15.64
CA ARG A 4 13.49 1.61 -14.22
C ARG A 4 12.93 2.98 -13.83
N LYS A 5 13.19 4.01 -14.65
CA LYS A 5 12.68 5.36 -14.40
C LYS A 5 11.14 5.41 -14.46
N LEU A 6 10.54 4.62 -15.35
CA LEU A 6 9.09 4.49 -15.46
C LEU A 6 8.49 3.83 -14.20
N GLY A 7 9.16 2.80 -13.67
CA GLY A 7 8.79 2.17 -12.40
C GLY A 7 8.88 3.14 -11.22
N ASP A 8 9.97 3.89 -11.13
CA ASP A 8 10.17 4.91 -10.08
C ASP A 8 9.10 6.02 -10.15
N PHE A 9 8.68 6.40 -11.36
CA PHE A 9 7.62 7.38 -11.60
C PHE A 9 6.26 6.89 -11.10
N PHE A 10 5.84 5.68 -11.46
CA PHE A 10 4.57 5.11 -11.00
C PHE A 10 4.55 4.88 -9.49
N LYS A 11 5.68 4.44 -8.91
CA LYS A 11 5.83 4.30 -7.46
C LYS A 11 5.63 5.65 -6.75
N HIS A 12 6.33 6.69 -7.19
CA HIS A 12 6.17 8.03 -6.62
C HIS A 12 4.74 8.51 -6.72
N GLN A 13 4.10 8.40 -7.89
CA GLN A 13 2.71 8.81 -8.04
C GLN A 13 1.78 8.04 -7.09
N THR A 14 1.93 6.72 -6.95
CA THR A 14 1.07 5.93 -6.05
C THR A 14 1.26 6.33 -4.58
N GLU A 15 2.49 6.64 -4.18
CA GLU A 15 2.82 7.08 -2.82
C GLU A 15 2.33 8.51 -2.53
N SER A 16 2.45 9.42 -3.51
CA SER A 16 2.16 10.85 -3.36
C SER A 16 0.76 11.28 -3.80
N ASP A 17 0.04 10.47 -4.59
CA ASP A 17 -1.26 10.86 -5.15
C ASP A 17 -2.29 11.00 -4.02
N THR A 18 -2.73 12.23 -3.78
CA THR A 18 -3.73 12.57 -2.78
C THR A 18 -5.15 12.21 -3.20
N SER A 19 -5.37 11.63 -4.38
CA SER A 19 -6.68 11.17 -4.81
C SER A 19 -7.16 10.04 -3.91
N VAL A 20 -8.39 10.20 -3.40
CA VAL A 20 -9.05 9.23 -2.51
C VAL A 20 -9.20 7.88 -3.22
N ALA A 21 -9.39 7.88 -4.53
CA ALA A 21 -9.64 6.68 -5.33
C ALA A 21 -8.40 5.79 -5.50
N TYR A 22 -7.18 6.35 -5.51
CA TYR A 22 -5.96 5.59 -5.82
C TYR A 22 -4.96 5.53 -4.65
N GLY A 23 -4.90 6.54 -3.79
CA GLY A 23 -3.85 6.66 -2.78
C GLY A 23 -4.21 6.13 -1.39
N ASP A 24 -5.46 6.28 -0.95
CA ASP A 24 -5.81 6.04 0.46
C ASP A 24 -5.75 4.57 0.85
N GLY A 25 -6.27 3.68 0.00
CA GLY A 25 -6.22 2.24 0.24
C GLY A 25 -4.78 1.71 0.27
N PHE A 26 -3.94 2.16 -0.67
CA PHE A 26 -2.53 1.78 -0.69
C PHE A 26 -1.79 2.29 0.54
N ARG A 27 -1.94 3.58 0.90
CA ARG A 27 -1.26 4.15 2.08
C ARG A 27 -1.69 3.49 3.38
N ALA A 28 -2.99 3.22 3.55
CA ALA A 28 -3.50 2.51 4.72
C ALA A 28 -2.90 1.10 4.81
N GLY A 29 -2.94 0.35 3.70
CA GLY A 29 -2.35 -0.99 3.61
C GLY A 29 -0.84 -0.99 3.86
N ASN A 30 -0.09 -0.09 3.23
CA ASN A 30 1.36 -0.01 3.37
C ASN A 30 1.76 0.35 4.81
N ARG A 31 1.03 1.27 5.45
CA ARG A 31 1.28 1.65 6.86
C ARG A 31 1.13 0.46 7.80
N VAL A 32 0.05 -0.32 7.68
CA VAL A 32 -0.17 -1.47 8.56
C VAL A 32 0.78 -2.62 8.27
N VAL A 33 1.21 -2.80 7.01
CA VAL A 33 2.26 -3.77 6.66
C VAL A 33 3.61 -3.37 7.25
N GLN A 34 3.96 -2.08 7.23
CA GLN A 34 5.17 -1.58 7.87
C GLN A 34 5.14 -1.76 9.40
N GLN A 35 3.96 -1.61 10.02
CA GLN A 35 3.79 -1.73 11.47
C GLN A 35 3.74 -3.18 11.96
N TYR A 36 3.04 -4.06 11.25
CA TYR A 36 2.70 -5.41 11.73
C TYR A 36 3.35 -6.54 10.90
N GLY A 37 3.96 -6.21 9.77
CA GLY A 37 4.47 -7.18 8.80
C GLY A 37 3.39 -7.71 7.86
N LEU A 38 3.82 -8.16 6.67
CA LEU A 38 2.93 -8.62 5.61
C LEU A 38 2.08 -9.84 6.04
N LYS A 39 2.71 -10.87 6.61
CA LYS A 39 2.03 -12.11 7.00
C LYS A 39 0.87 -11.85 7.96
N ARG A 40 1.13 -11.09 9.04
CA ARG A 40 0.15 -10.78 10.07
C ARG A 40 -0.99 -9.92 9.53
N THR A 41 -0.67 -8.96 8.66
CA THR A 41 -1.68 -8.11 8.00
C THR A 41 -2.64 -8.94 7.15
N LEU A 42 -2.11 -9.84 6.32
CA LEU A 42 -2.93 -10.71 5.47
C LEU A 42 -3.78 -11.70 6.26
N GLU A 43 -3.25 -12.25 7.35
CA GLU A 43 -4.01 -13.13 8.25
C GLU A 43 -5.19 -12.40 8.90
N HIS A 44 -4.98 -11.16 9.37
CA HIS A 44 -6.05 -10.34 9.92
C HIS A 44 -7.14 -10.04 8.87
N ILE A 45 -6.76 -9.62 7.66
CA ILE A 45 -7.71 -9.38 6.56
C ILE A 45 -8.49 -10.65 6.22
N ARG A 46 -7.84 -11.81 6.19
CA ARG A 46 -8.50 -13.09 5.92
C ARG A 46 -9.61 -13.38 6.93
N LEU A 47 -9.35 -13.10 8.21
CA LEU A 47 -10.27 -13.40 9.31
C LEU A 47 -11.38 -12.35 9.47
N THR A 48 -11.05 -11.06 9.30
CA THR A 48 -11.94 -9.94 9.66
C THR A 48 -12.47 -9.16 8.47
N ARG A 49 -11.87 -9.34 7.28
CA ARG A 49 -12.09 -8.54 6.06
C ARG A 49 -11.73 -7.06 6.20
N THR A 50 -11.06 -6.67 7.29
CA THR A 50 -10.60 -5.29 7.53
C THR A 50 -9.09 -5.21 7.64
N LEU A 51 -8.52 -4.00 7.55
CA LEU A 51 -7.12 -3.77 7.91
C LEU A 51 -6.96 -3.81 9.44
N PRO A 52 -5.82 -4.30 9.95
CA PRO A 52 -5.52 -4.19 11.38
C PRO A 52 -5.31 -2.72 11.76
N PHE A 53 -5.88 -2.30 12.89
CA PHE A 53 -5.66 -0.99 13.52
C PHE A 53 -4.60 -1.13 14.61
#